data_AF-A0A7V9BEV4-F1
#
_entry.id   AF-A0A7V9BEV4-F1
#
_cell.length_a   1.000
_cell.length_b   1.000
_cell.length_c   1.000
_cell.angle_alpha   90.00
_cell.angle_beta   90.00
_cell.angle_gamma   90.00
#
_symmetry.space_group_name_H-M   'P 1'
#
loop_
_entity.id
_entity.type
_entity.pdbx_description
1 polymer ?
#
loop_
_entity_poly.entity_id
_entity_poly.type
_entity_poly.pdbx_seq_one_letter_code
_entity_poly.pdbx_strand_id
1 'polypeptide(L)'
;MRATFSFPLHDLANVRALPELDGGALLDVGCYCVSGARLLAGEPERVSAEQILGSTGVDMALYGTMRHAGGVVSQLEASFVAPRRQRLEAVGSDGTLVAESPWRADWGGGLAVTRDGSTETVTVEQADAYRLQLDNFVDAIEGRAEPLLGRTDALGQARTISALYRAAESGTTVRL
;
A
#
# COMPACT_ATOMS: atom_id res chain seq x y z
N MET A 1 4.98 3.38 10.62
CA MET A 1 3.96 3.71 9.60
C MET A 1 2.87 2.64 9.62
N ARG A 2 1.62 3.01 9.36
CA ARG A 2 0.48 2.08 9.26
C ARG A 2 -0.29 2.39 7.99
N ALA A 3 -0.63 1.38 7.20
CA ALA A 3 -1.50 1.51 6.05
C ALA A 3 -2.64 0.49 6.12
N THR A 4 -3.85 0.92 5.79
CA THR A 4 -5.00 0.02 5.69
C THR A 4 -5.77 0.32 4.42
N PHE A 5 -6.02 -0.70 3.61
CA PHE A 5 -7.02 -0.65 2.57
C PHE A 5 -7.92 -1.88 2.66
N SER A 6 -9.21 -1.65 2.95
CA SER A 6 -10.23 -2.69 2.96
C SER A 6 -11.53 -2.25 2.31
N PHE A 7 -12.30 -3.23 1.83
CA PHE A 7 -13.72 -3.11 1.51
C PHE A 7 -14.35 -4.51 1.42
N PRO A 8 -15.65 -4.68 1.65
CA PRO A 8 -16.27 -6.00 1.54
C PRO A 8 -16.43 -6.43 0.08
N LEU A 9 -15.79 -7.54 -0.30
CA LEU A 9 -16.00 -8.23 -1.58
C LEU A 9 -16.99 -9.38 -1.37
N HIS A 10 -18.20 -9.23 -1.90
CA HIS A 10 -19.26 -10.23 -1.73
C HIS A 10 -19.36 -11.23 -2.89
N ASP A 11 -19.05 -10.78 -4.11
CA ASP A 11 -19.13 -11.60 -5.31
C ASP A 11 -17.80 -12.34 -5.54
N LEU A 12 -17.82 -13.66 -5.32
CA LEU A 12 -16.65 -14.51 -5.51
C LEU A 12 -16.44 -14.94 -6.98
N ALA A 13 -17.33 -14.57 -7.90
CA ALA A 13 -17.06 -14.65 -9.34
C ALA A 13 -16.25 -13.43 -9.84
N ASN A 14 -16.01 -12.43 -8.99
CA ASN A 14 -15.17 -11.29 -9.31
C ASN A 14 -13.72 -11.73 -9.53
N VAL A 15 -13.04 -11.16 -10.53
CA VAL A 15 -11.64 -11.46 -10.86
C VAL A 15 -10.68 -11.40 -9.66
N ARG A 16 -10.97 -10.56 -8.66
CA ARG A 16 -10.18 -10.43 -7.43
C ARG A 16 -10.25 -11.65 -6.52
N ALA A 17 -11.26 -12.51 -6.68
CA ALA A 17 -11.47 -13.71 -5.90
C ALA A 17 -11.05 -14.99 -6.63
N LEU A 18 -10.64 -14.88 -7.91
CA LEU A 18 -10.32 -16.01 -8.78
C LEU A 18 -8.84 -16.40 -8.66
N PRO A 19 -8.50 -17.61 -8.16
CA PRO A 19 -7.12 -18.06 -8.02
C PRO A 19 -6.36 -18.14 -9.34
N GLU A 20 -7.05 -18.51 -10.43
CA GLU A 20 -6.46 -18.62 -11.77
C GLU A 20 -6.02 -17.28 -12.36
N LEU A 21 -6.40 -16.16 -11.73
CA LEU A 21 -6.00 -14.80 -12.09
C LEU A 21 -5.09 -14.16 -11.02
N ASP A 22 -4.53 -14.96 -10.09
CA ASP A 22 -3.78 -14.47 -8.93
C ASP A 22 -4.59 -13.43 -8.12
N GLY A 23 -5.89 -13.70 -7.93
CA GLY A 23 -6.76 -12.91 -7.05
C GLY A 23 -6.22 -12.87 -5.62
N GLY A 24 -6.68 -11.88 -4.84
CA GLY A 24 -6.27 -11.72 -3.45
C GLY A 24 -6.33 -10.27 -2.97
N ALA A 25 -6.57 -10.10 -1.67
CA ALA A 25 -6.62 -8.78 -1.05
C ALA A 25 -5.26 -8.10 -1.09
N LEU A 26 -4.15 -8.83 -0.89
CA LEU A 26 -2.80 -8.27 -0.98
C LEU A 26 -2.48 -7.77 -2.40
N LEU A 27 -2.84 -8.51 -3.45
CA LEU A 27 -2.55 -8.11 -4.82
C LEU A 27 -3.42 -6.93 -5.30
N ASP A 28 -4.69 -6.85 -4.89
CA ASP A 28 -5.60 -5.78 -5.32
C ASP A 28 -5.47 -4.50 -4.48
N VAL A 29 -5.72 -4.57 -3.17
CA VAL A 29 -5.75 -3.39 -2.28
C VAL A 29 -4.50 -3.26 -1.43
N GLY A 30 -3.89 -4.38 -1.05
CA GLY A 30 -2.67 -4.38 -0.24
C GLY A 30 -1.45 -3.85 -1.00
N CYS A 31 -1.45 -3.92 -2.33
CA CYS A 31 -0.36 -3.40 -3.16
C CYS A 31 -0.21 -1.87 -2.96
N TYR A 32 -1.32 -1.15 -2.74
CA TYR A 32 -1.29 0.27 -2.39
C TYR A 32 -0.66 0.53 -1.02
N CYS A 33 -0.94 -0.33 -0.03
CA CYS A 33 -0.31 -0.26 1.30
C CYS A 33 1.20 -0.52 1.22
N VAL A 34 1.61 -1.53 0.44
CA VAL A 34 3.03 -1.85 0.20
C VAL A 34 3.72 -0.69 -0.50
N SER A 35 3.11 -0.13 -1.55
CA SER A 35 3.65 1.02 -2.28
C SER A 35 3.80 2.24 -1.37
N GLY A 36 2.78 2.58 -0.57
CA GLY A 36 2.85 3.68 0.38
C GLY A 36 3.92 3.50 1.46
N ALA A 37 4.11 2.28 1.95
CA ALA A 37 5.19 1.97 2.89
C ALA A 37 6.57 2.13 2.25
N ARG A 38 6.76 1.62 1.03
CA ARG A 38 8.01 1.74 0.27
C ARG A 38 8.34 3.20 -0.08
N LEU A 39 7.33 3.98 -0.46
CA LEU A 39 7.47 5.40 -0.75
C LEU A 39 7.99 6.19 0.46
N LEU A 40 7.46 5.91 1.65
CA LEU A 40 7.79 6.67 2.87
C LEU A 40 9.02 6.16 3.62
N ALA A 41 9.25 4.85 3.59
CA ALA A 41 10.28 4.20 4.42
C ALA A 41 11.39 3.51 3.61
N GLY A 42 11.33 3.55 2.28
CA GLY A 42 12.25 2.83 1.40
C GLY A 42 11.96 1.33 1.32
N GLU A 43 12.84 0.58 0.67
CA GLU A 43 12.67 -0.88 0.54
C GLU A 43 12.74 -1.59 1.90
N PRO A 44 11.88 -2.59 2.15
CA PRO A 44 11.97 -3.40 3.35
C PRO A 44 13.15 -4.37 3.28
N GLU A 45 13.82 -4.60 4.42
CA GLU A 45 14.89 -5.59 4.59
C GLU A 45 14.32 -6.96 4.98
N ARG A 46 13.18 -6.97 5.67
CA ARG A 46 12.47 -8.19 6.06
C ARG A 46 11.00 -7.95 6.37
N VAL A 47 10.21 -9.01 6.24
CA VAL A 47 8.76 -8.99 6.42
C VAL A 47 8.26 -10.20 7.20
N SER A 48 7.15 -10.04 7.90
CA SER A 48 6.34 -11.10 8.49
C SER A 48 4.88 -10.83 8.18
N ALA A 49 4.09 -11.85 7.92
CA ALA A 49 2.69 -11.68 7.57
C ALA A 49 1.83 -12.85 8.06
N GLU A 50 0.54 -12.58 8.17
CA GLU A 50 -0.54 -13.54 8.43
C GLU A 50 -1.63 -13.30 7.39
N GLN A 51 -2.24 -14.38 6.90
CA GLN A 51 -3.31 -14.29 5.91
C GLN A 51 -4.54 -15.08 6.32
N ILE A 52 -5.70 -14.60 5.88
CA ILE A 52 -6.98 -15.29 6.00
C ILE A 52 -7.37 -15.69 4.58
N LEU A 53 -7.34 -16.99 4.31
CA LEU A 53 -7.75 -17.52 3.01
C LEU A 53 -9.28 -17.61 2.90
N GLY A 54 -9.81 -17.28 1.73
CA GLY A 54 -11.20 -17.48 1.38
C GLY A 54 -11.50 -18.91 0.92
N SER A 55 -12.77 -19.19 0.62
CA SER A 55 -13.20 -20.48 0.09
C SER A 55 -12.63 -20.80 -1.30
N THR A 56 -12.22 -19.78 -2.06
CA THR A 56 -11.57 -19.96 -3.36
C THR A 56 -10.07 -20.28 -3.22
N GLY A 57 -9.47 -20.07 -2.05
CA GLY A 57 -8.05 -20.29 -1.79
C GLY A 57 -7.16 -19.05 -1.94
N VAL A 58 -7.70 -17.92 -2.43
CA VAL A 58 -6.99 -16.63 -2.39
C VAL A 58 -7.04 -16.00 -1.00
N ASP A 59 -6.11 -15.09 -0.71
CA ASP A 59 -6.18 -14.31 0.52
C ASP A 59 -7.36 -13.32 0.48
N MET A 60 -8.27 -13.44 1.45
CA MET A 60 -9.35 -12.49 1.68
C MET A 60 -8.96 -11.39 2.66
N ALA A 61 -7.89 -11.61 3.43
CA ALA A 61 -7.20 -10.56 4.15
C ALA A 61 -5.74 -10.94 4.36
N LEU A 62 -4.87 -9.95 4.41
CA LEU A 62 -3.48 -10.09 4.79
C LEU A 62 -3.06 -8.96 5.72
N TYR A 63 -2.38 -9.33 6.80
CA TYR A 63 -1.82 -8.43 7.79
C TYR A 63 -0.30 -8.60 7.79
N GLY A 64 0.44 -7.52 7.60
CA GLY A 64 1.89 -7.57 7.42
C GLY A 64 2.62 -6.59 8.31
N THR A 65 3.85 -6.96 8.71
CA THR A 65 4.84 -6.04 9.30
C THR A 65 6.10 -6.08 8.45
N MET A 66 6.63 -4.91 8.11
CA MET A 66 7.84 -4.77 7.32
C MET A 66 8.83 -3.90 8.07
N ARG A 67 10.10 -4.31 8.10
CA ARG A 67 11.19 -3.51 8.66
C ARG A 67 12.07 -3.00 7.53
N HIS A 68 12.32 -1.71 7.56
CA HIS A 68 13.11 -0.96 6.60
C HIS A 68 14.45 -0.54 7.21
N ALA A 69 15.31 0.03 6.38
CA ALA A 69 16.56 0.65 6.82
C ALA A 69 16.32 1.73 7.89
N GLY A 70 17.33 1.99 8.72
CA GLY A 70 17.24 3.02 9.77
C GLY A 70 16.27 2.69 10.92
N GLY A 71 15.80 1.43 11.00
CA GLY A 71 14.93 0.97 12.09
C GLY A 71 13.45 1.33 11.92
N VAL A 72 13.05 1.86 10.76
CA VAL A 72 11.65 2.17 10.46
C VAL A 72 10.84 0.87 10.34
N VAL A 73 9.65 0.87 10.95
CA VAL A 73 8.70 -0.25 10.86
C VAL A 73 7.41 0.23 10.25
N SER A 74 6.89 -0.53 9.29
CA SER A 74 5.57 -0.35 8.72
C SER A 74 4.68 -1.54 9.00
N GLN A 75 3.37 -1.28 9.13
CA GLN A 75 2.34 -2.30 9.26
C GLN A 75 1.29 -2.09 8.18
N LEU A 76 0.78 -3.17 7.61
CA LEU A 76 -0.27 -3.11 6.60
C LEU A 76 -1.45 -4.03 6.94
N GLU A 77 -2.63 -3.57 6.57
CA GLU A 77 -3.87 -4.35 6.52
C GLU A 77 -4.44 -4.23 5.11
N ALA A 78 -4.63 -5.38 4.46
CA ALA A 78 -5.35 -5.53 3.21
C ALA A 78 -6.52 -6.46 3.46
N SER A 79 -7.76 -6.07 3.15
CA SER A 79 -8.91 -6.93 3.48
C SER A 79 -10.12 -6.75 2.57
N PHE A 80 -10.62 -7.88 2.08
CA PHE A 80 -11.88 -8.02 1.38
C PHE A 80 -13.07 -8.39 2.29
N VAL A 81 -12.83 -8.56 3.58
CA VAL A 81 -13.88 -8.96 4.55
C VAL A 81 -14.16 -7.90 5.60
N ALA A 82 -13.28 -6.90 5.73
CA ALA A 82 -13.48 -5.77 6.61
C ALA A 82 -14.32 -4.65 5.93
N PRO A 83 -15.00 -3.81 6.71
CA PRO A 83 -15.68 -2.62 6.19
C PRO A 83 -14.75 -1.73 5.36
N ARG A 84 -15.35 -0.91 4.49
CA ARG A 84 -14.57 0.00 3.64
C ARG A 84 -13.75 0.95 4.51
N ARG A 85 -12.42 0.86 4.39
CA ARG A 85 -11.48 1.73 5.09
C ARG A 85 -10.28 1.98 4.20
N GLN A 86 -9.85 3.22 4.15
CA GLN A 86 -8.55 3.60 3.66
C GLN A 86 -7.90 4.44 4.75
N ARG A 87 -6.59 4.29 4.96
CA ARG A 87 -5.82 5.17 5.85
C ARG A 87 -4.34 4.93 5.66
N LEU A 88 -3.56 6.00 5.72
CA LEU A 88 -2.10 5.94 5.83
C LEU A 88 -1.66 6.88 6.95
N GLU A 89 -0.87 6.35 7.87
CA GLU A 89 -0.37 7.06 9.04
C GLU A 89 1.15 6.90 9.14
N ALA A 90 1.85 8.02 9.10
CA ALA A 90 3.27 8.10 9.41
C ALA A 90 3.45 8.67 10.82
N VAL A 91 4.26 8.00 11.65
CA VAL A 91 4.56 8.42 13.02
C VAL A 91 6.06 8.60 13.12
N GLY A 92 6.49 9.82 13.44
CA GLY A 92 7.88 10.17 13.75
C GLY A 92 8.04 10.53 15.22
N SER A 93 9.25 10.92 15.61
CA SER A 93 9.55 11.40 16.98
C SER A 93 8.81 12.70 17.30
N ASP A 94 8.61 13.55 16.31
CA ASP A 94 8.16 14.94 16.49
C ASP A 94 6.72 15.15 16.02
N GLY A 95 5.99 14.08 15.71
CA GLY A 95 4.61 14.17 15.27
C GLY A 95 4.12 13.02 14.41
N THR A 96 2.87 13.17 13.99
CA THR A 96 2.17 12.21 13.13
C THR A 96 1.61 12.92 11.89
N LEU A 97 1.52 12.16 10.80
CA LEU A 97 0.86 12.57 9.57
C LEU A 97 -0.16 11.49 9.21
N VAL A 98 -1.39 11.90 8.92
CA VAL A 98 -2.49 11.01 8.58
C VAL A 98 -3.15 11.47 7.29
N ALA A 99 -3.28 10.54 6.35
CA ALA A 99 -4.13 10.64 5.18
C ALA A 99 -5.28 9.64 5.34
N GLU A 100 -6.52 10.13 5.36
CA GLU A 100 -7.71 9.27 5.45
C GLU A 100 -8.08 8.62 4.10
N SER A 101 -7.73 9.26 2.98
CA SER A 101 -8.00 8.75 1.63
C SER A 101 -6.74 8.72 0.77
N PRO A 102 -5.64 8.05 1.20
CA PRO A 102 -4.32 8.18 0.58
C PRO A 102 -4.24 7.71 -0.88
N TRP A 103 -5.19 6.88 -1.33
CA TRP A 103 -5.21 6.32 -2.69
C TRP A 103 -6.39 6.82 -3.53
N ARG A 104 -7.18 7.75 -2.99
CA ARG A 104 -8.35 8.34 -3.65
C ARG A 104 -8.26 9.85 -3.56
N ALA A 105 -7.31 10.42 -4.31
CA ALA A 105 -7.13 11.87 -4.41
C ALA A 105 -8.40 12.57 -4.91
N ASP A 106 -9.22 11.87 -5.70
CA ASP A 106 -10.53 12.30 -6.20
C ASP A 106 -11.62 12.39 -5.11
N TRP A 107 -11.43 11.77 -3.94
CA TRP A 107 -12.32 11.96 -2.78
C TRP A 107 -12.05 13.27 -2.05
N GLY A 108 -10.99 14.00 -2.45
CA GLY A 108 -10.51 15.17 -1.75
C GLY A 108 -9.96 14.81 -0.36
N GLY A 109 -9.84 15.85 0.47
CA GLY A 109 -9.25 15.75 1.80
C GLY A 109 -7.92 16.48 1.89
N GLY A 110 -7.18 16.20 2.97
CA GLY A 110 -5.88 16.77 3.23
C GLY A 110 -5.07 15.84 4.12
N LEU A 111 -3.89 16.29 4.51
CA LEU A 111 -3.03 15.58 5.43
C LEU A 111 -3.21 16.19 6.82
N ALA A 112 -3.73 15.42 7.76
CA ALA A 112 -3.76 15.85 9.15
C ALA A 112 -2.35 15.67 9.73
N VAL A 113 -1.74 16.76 10.17
CA VAL A 113 -0.40 16.78 10.76
C VAL A 113 -0.53 17.18 12.21
N THR A 114 -0.12 16.30 13.11
CA THR A 114 -0.15 16.54 14.55
C THR A 114 1.27 16.71 15.09
N ARG A 115 1.52 17.83 15.77
CA ARG A 115 2.80 18.14 16.46
C ARG A 115 2.48 18.85 17.77
N ASP A 116 3.21 18.50 18.84
CA ASP A 116 3.06 19.12 20.17
C ASP A 116 1.61 19.21 20.67
N GLY A 117 0.79 18.20 20.34
CA GLY A 117 -0.63 18.13 20.70
C GLY A 117 -1.57 18.99 19.85
N SER A 118 -1.05 19.81 18.94
CA SER A 118 -1.83 20.57 17.95
C SER A 118 -1.96 19.78 16.66
N THR A 119 -3.13 19.84 16.02
CA THR A 119 -3.36 19.24 14.70
C THR A 119 -3.75 20.30 13.70
N GLU A 120 -3.06 20.33 12.57
CA GLU A 120 -3.42 21.14 11.41
C GLU A 120 -3.75 20.25 10.21
N THR A 121 -4.59 20.75 9.31
CA THR A 121 -4.87 20.08 8.04
C THR A 121 -4.08 20.78 6.94
N VAL A 122 -3.12 20.08 6.36
CA VAL A 122 -2.44 20.53 5.15
C VAL A 122 -3.32 20.20 3.96
N THR A 123 -3.80 21.24 3.27
CA THR A 123 -4.57 21.07 2.04
C THR A 123 -3.65 20.57 0.92
N VAL A 124 -4.09 19.53 0.24
CA VAL A 124 -3.43 19.03 -0.97
C VAL A 124 -4.23 19.54 -2.16
N GLU A 125 -3.55 20.11 -3.15
CA GLU A 125 -4.19 20.53 -4.38
C GLU A 125 -4.84 19.32 -5.06
N GLN A 126 -6.13 19.42 -5.38
CA GLN A 126 -6.77 18.38 -6.14
C GLN A 126 -6.24 18.38 -7.56
N ALA A 127 -5.75 17.23 -7.99
CA ALA A 127 -5.31 17.00 -9.34
C ALA A 127 -5.88 15.68 -9.86
N ASP A 128 -6.07 15.61 -11.18
CA ASP A 128 -6.36 14.36 -11.85
C ASP A 128 -5.09 13.49 -11.86
N ALA A 129 -5.01 12.56 -10.92
CA ALA A 129 -3.86 11.68 -10.75
C ALA A 129 -3.61 10.80 -12.00
N TYR A 130 -4.65 10.44 -12.75
CA TYR A 130 -4.51 9.64 -13.96
C TYR A 130 -3.96 10.48 -15.11
N ARG A 131 -4.41 11.73 -15.24
CA ARG A 131 -3.81 12.68 -16.19
C ARG A 131 -2.34 12.90 -15.86
N LEU A 132 -2.00 13.17 -14.60
CA LEU A 132 -0.60 13.38 -14.18
C LEU A 132 0.27 12.14 -14.44
N GLN A 133 -0.28 10.94 -14.23
CA GLN A 133 0.42 9.70 -14.56
C GLN A 133 0.71 9.60 -16.07
N LEU A 134 -0.27 9.92 -16.92
CA LEU A 134 -0.09 9.90 -18.37
C LEU A 134 0.88 10.99 -18.84
N ASP A 135 0.79 12.19 -18.27
CA ASP A 135 1.68 13.31 -18.58
C ASP A 135 3.15 12.91 -18.29
N ASN A 136 3.43 12.31 -17.12
CA ASN A 136 4.78 11.81 -16.82
C ASN A 136 5.23 10.71 -17.78
N PHE A 137 4.33 9.81 -18.17
CA PHE A 137 4.65 8.76 -19.14
C PHE A 137 5.02 9.34 -20.52
N VAL A 138 4.26 10.32 -21.00
CA VAL A 138 4.54 11.03 -22.26
C VAL A 138 5.87 11.78 -22.17
N ASP A 139 6.10 12.55 -21.09
CA ASP A 139 7.35 13.27 -20.87
C ASP A 139 8.56 12.33 -20.84
N ALA A 140 8.41 11.12 -20.28
CA ALA A 140 9.47 10.12 -20.26
C ALA A 140 9.79 9.55 -21.65
N ILE A 141 8.78 9.27 -22.47
CA ILE A 141 8.98 8.83 -23.87
C ILE A 141 9.67 9.92 -24.69
N GLU A 142 9.30 11.18 -24.47
CA GLU A 142 9.84 12.31 -25.21
C GLU A 142 11.19 12.81 -24.65
N GLY A 143 11.74 12.16 -23.62
CA GLY A 143 13.03 12.48 -23.03
C GLY A 143 13.05 13.78 -22.23
N ARG A 144 11.88 14.28 -21.80
CA ARG A 144 11.74 15.49 -20.97
C ARG A 144 11.78 15.20 -19.47
N ALA A 145 11.51 13.97 -19.07
CA ALA A 145 11.55 13.53 -17.67
C ALA A 145 12.01 12.07 -17.56
N GLU A 146 12.31 11.64 -16.34
CA GLU A 146 12.40 10.21 -16.03
C GLU A 146 11.03 9.67 -15.58
N PRO A 147 10.72 8.38 -15.78
CA PRO A 147 9.53 7.77 -15.20
C PRO A 147 9.58 7.85 -13.67
N LEU A 148 8.55 8.44 -13.05
CA LEU A 148 8.47 8.54 -11.58
C LEU A 148 8.38 7.16 -10.92
N LEU A 149 7.71 6.22 -11.59
CA LEU A 149 7.56 4.82 -11.16
C LEU A 149 8.16 3.89 -12.23
N GLY A 150 9.50 3.82 -12.26
CA GLY A 150 10.26 3.04 -13.23
C GLY A 150 10.41 1.56 -12.90
N ARG A 151 11.24 0.86 -13.68
CA ARG A 151 11.49 -0.59 -13.54
C ARG A 151 11.93 -1.01 -12.13
N THR A 152 12.79 -0.23 -11.50
CA THR A 152 13.30 -0.54 -10.15
C THR A 152 12.17 -0.53 -9.13
N ASP A 153 11.25 0.43 -9.22
CA ASP A 153 10.10 0.50 -8.33
C ASP A 153 9.15 -0.70 -8.55
N ALA A 154 8.84 -1.03 -9.80
CA ALA A 154 8.01 -2.19 -10.13
C ALA A 154 8.59 -3.50 -9.59
N LEU A 155 9.91 -3.69 -9.68
CA LEU A 155 10.58 -4.87 -9.14
C LEU A 155 10.61 -4.89 -7.61
N GLY A 156 10.84 -3.75 -6.95
CA GLY A 156 10.77 -3.63 -5.49
C GLY A 156 9.39 -3.96 -4.95
N GLN A 157 8.35 -3.47 -5.64
CA GLN A 157 6.96 -3.77 -5.35
C GLN A 157 6.67 -5.27 -5.43
N ALA A 158 7.01 -5.90 -6.57
CA ALA A 158 6.77 -7.32 -6.79
C ALA A 158 7.54 -8.20 -5.79
N ARG A 159 8.80 -7.87 -5.50
CA ARG A 159 9.62 -8.58 -4.50
C ARG A 159 9.01 -8.51 -3.10
N THR A 160 8.52 -7.33 -2.71
CA THR A 160 7.90 -7.14 -1.39
C THR A 160 6.59 -7.92 -1.26
N ILE A 161 5.73 -7.86 -2.28
CA ILE A 161 4.48 -8.65 -2.30
C ILE A 161 4.78 -10.15 -2.23
N SER A 162 5.73 -10.63 -3.05
CA SER A 162 6.14 -12.04 -3.03
C SER A 162 6.71 -12.46 -1.67
N ALA A 163 7.50 -11.61 -1.02
CA ALA A 163 8.04 -11.89 0.31
C ALA A 163 6.95 -11.94 1.39
N LEU A 164 5.92 -11.09 1.30
CA LEU A 164 4.78 -11.12 2.21
C LEU A 164 3.97 -12.41 2.08
N TYR A 165 3.67 -12.85 0.85
CA TYR A 165 3.02 -14.15 0.63
C TYR A 165 3.85 -15.30 1.20
N ARG A 166 5.15 -15.34 0.88
CA ARG A 166 6.05 -16.37 1.42
C ARG A 166 6.09 -16.39 2.94
N ALA A 167 6.07 -15.21 3.58
CA ALA A 167 6.05 -15.10 5.04
C ALA A 167 4.74 -15.59 5.65
N ALA A 168 3.60 -15.29 5.01
CA ALA A 168 2.28 -15.76 5.43
C ALA A 168 2.13 -17.28 5.26
N GLU A 169 2.67 -17.84 4.19
CA GLU A 169 2.66 -19.30 3.93
C GLU A 169 3.57 -20.07 4.89
N SER A 170 4.76 -19.55 5.18
CA SER A 170 5.74 -20.24 6.02
C SER A 170 5.54 -20.01 7.52
N GLY A 171 4.78 -18.99 7.92
CA GLY A 171 4.69 -18.52 9.30
C GLY A 171 6.01 -18.00 9.85
N THR A 172 6.96 -17.61 8.98
CA THR A 172 8.29 -17.15 9.38
C THR A 172 8.64 -15.80 8.75
N THR A 173 9.57 -15.09 9.38
CA THR A 173 10.09 -13.83 8.83
C THR A 173 10.94 -14.11 7.58
N VAL A 174 10.64 -13.42 6.48
CA VAL A 174 11.36 -13.49 5.20
C VAL A 174 12.25 -12.26 5.04
N ARG A 175 13.52 -12.44 4.64
CA ARG A 175 14.44 -11.35 4.26
C ARG A 175 14.38 -11.09 2.75
N LEU A 176 14.55 -9.83 2.36
CA LEU A 176 14.65 -9.38 0.96
C LEU A 176 16.09 -9.23 0.49
#